data_AF-A7HL09-F1
#
_entry.id   AF-A7HL09-F1
#
_cell.length_a   1.000
_cell.length_b   1.000
_cell.length_c   1.000
_cell.angle_alpha   90.00
_cell.angle_beta   90.00
_cell.angle_gamma   90.00
#
_symmetry.space_group_name_H-M   'P 1'
#
loop_
_entity.id
_entity.type
_entity.pdbx_description
1 polymer ?
#
loop_
_entity_poly.entity_id
_entity_poly.type
_entity_poly.pdbx_seq_one_letter_code
_entity_poly.pdbx_strand_id
1 'polypeptide(L)'
;MMRKFLTVMLIMVFALSMSSLVFGAKKKSVVSLKEIYDLDSLTGMYFELFLKEYNLKMPKKIDLNFAQSRSEFQVLVNLTNINTNLGAVTVNGVIVISDDKITDKNRKDILKELMRITLMENKKKEKDIERIIDEFFKKKGIK
;
A
#
# COMPACT_ATOMS: atom_id res chain seq x y z
N MET A 1 -9.97 -17.36 -30.01
CA MET A 1 -9.16 -17.49 -28.78
C MET A 1 -8.09 -16.40 -28.62
N MET A 2 -7.51 -15.87 -29.72
CA MET A 2 -6.44 -14.84 -29.69
C MET A 2 -6.78 -13.47 -29.07
N ARG A 3 -8.05 -13.03 -29.09
CA ARG A 3 -8.42 -11.71 -28.55
C ARG A 3 -8.16 -11.58 -27.05
N LYS A 4 -8.45 -12.62 -26.25
CA LYS A 4 -8.24 -12.60 -24.80
C LYS A 4 -6.77 -12.56 -24.42
N PHE A 5 -5.91 -13.27 -25.16
CA PHE A 5 -4.46 -13.23 -24.95
C PHE A 5 -3.88 -11.87 -25.32
N LEU A 6 -4.36 -11.24 -26.41
CA LEU A 6 -3.92 -9.91 -26.79
C LEU A 6 -4.31 -8.86 -25.75
N THR A 7 -5.53 -8.92 -25.18
CA THR A 7 -5.97 -8.00 -24.11
C THR A 7 -5.16 -8.19 -22.83
N VAL A 8 -4.88 -9.43 -22.43
CA VAL A 8 -4.06 -9.73 -21.24
C VAL A 8 -2.61 -9.31 -21.44
N MET A 9 -2.03 -9.54 -22.63
CA MET A 9 -0.69 -9.06 -22.97
C MET A 9 -0.64 -7.54 -23.03
N LEU A 10 -1.66 -6.87 -23.55
CA LEU A 10 -1.74 -5.41 -23.57
C LEU A 10 -1.78 -4.86 -22.14
N ILE A 11 -2.59 -5.44 -21.25
CA ILE A 11 -2.67 -5.06 -19.83
C ILE A 11 -1.33 -5.31 -19.12
N MET A 12 -0.66 -6.43 -19.41
CA MET A 12 0.62 -6.78 -18.78
C MET A 12 1.77 -5.88 -19.29
N VAL A 13 1.79 -5.56 -20.58
CA VAL A 13 2.75 -4.62 -21.18
C VAL A 13 2.45 -3.18 -20.74
N PHE A 14 1.18 -2.80 -20.55
CA PHE A 14 0.81 -1.50 -19.96
C PHE A 14 1.18 -1.41 -18.47
N ALA A 15 0.97 -2.48 -17.70
CA ALA A 15 1.36 -2.54 -16.29
C ALA A 15 2.89 -2.46 -16.11
N LEU A 16 3.65 -3.04 -17.06
CA LEU A 16 5.11 -2.99 -17.07
C LEU A 16 5.65 -1.65 -17.60
N SER A 17 5.02 -1.03 -18.61
CA SER A 17 5.44 0.29 -19.13
C SER A 17 5.02 1.46 -18.24
N MET A 18 3.96 1.31 -17.42
CA MET A 18 3.55 2.31 -16.42
C MET A 18 4.49 2.40 -15.22
N SER A 19 5.39 1.42 -15.03
CA SER A 19 6.42 1.50 -13.99
C SER A 19 7.46 2.62 -14.26
N SER A 20 7.59 3.06 -15.52
CA SER A 20 8.57 4.07 -15.95
C SER A 20 8.00 5.38 -16.48
N LEU A 21 6.69 5.47 -16.81
CA LEU A 21 6.16 6.61 -17.59
C LEU A 21 5.23 7.60 -16.86
N VAL A 22 4.87 7.41 -15.58
CA VAL A 22 3.93 8.36 -14.91
C VAL A 22 4.37 8.85 -13.52
N PHE A 23 5.27 8.18 -12.81
CA PHE A 23 5.59 8.59 -11.44
C PHE A 23 6.87 9.42 -11.36
N GLY A 24 6.71 10.75 -11.37
CA GLY A 24 7.76 11.69 -10.94
C GLY A 24 7.91 11.76 -9.41
N ALA A 25 7.30 10.85 -8.68
CA ALA A 25 7.33 10.69 -7.23
C ALA A 25 8.75 10.42 -6.70
N LYS A 26 9.11 11.01 -5.54
CA LYS A 26 10.18 10.47 -4.70
C LYS A 26 9.84 9.02 -4.37
N LYS A 27 10.55 8.08 -5.00
CA LYS A 27 10.44 6.66 -4.70
C LYS A 27 11.20 6.40 -3.39
N LYS A 28 10.51 5.91 -2.36
CA LYS A 28 11.18 5.44 -1.14
C LYS A 28 10.90 3.96 -1.00
N SER A 29 11.94 3.17 -1.18
CA SER A 29 11.88 1.76 -0.82
C SER A 29 12.03 1.64 0.68
N VAL A 30 11.10 0.95 1.33
CA VAL A 30 11.10 0.65 2.75
C VAL A 30 11.41 -0.83 2.89
N VAL A 31 12.58 -1.12 3.40
CA VAL A 31 13.10 -2.47 3.63
C VAL A 31 13.22 -2.79 5.12
N SER A 32 12.97 -1.81 6.00
CA SER A 32 13.14 -1.95 7.45
C SER A 32 12.08 -1.22 8.25
N LEU A 33 11.86 -1.68 9.48
CA LEU A 33 10.99 -1.00 10.45
C LEU A 33 11.49 0.41 10.79
N LYS A 34 12.82 0.59 10.83
CA LYS A 34 13.45 1.91 11.03
C LYS A 34 12.99 2.91 9.97
N GLU A 35 12.94 2.50 8.70
CA GLU A 35 12.50 3.41 7.63
C GLU A 35 11.02 3.79 7.73
N ILE A 36 10.18 2.95 8.35
CA ILE A 36 8.78 3.28 8.68
C ILE A 36 8.74 4.30 9.82
N TYR A 37 9.57 4.16 10.85
CA TYR A 37 9.73 5.18 11.89
C TYR A 37 10.23 6.52 11.34
N ASP A 38 11.20 6.47 10.41
CA ASP A 38 11.73 7.66 9.73
C ASP A 38 10.71 8.31 8.79
N LEU A 39 9.68 7.56 8.37
CA LEU A 39 8.56 8.06 7.56
C LEU A 39 7.50 8.77 8.41
N ASP A 40 7.03 8.10 9.44
CA ASP A 40 6.08 8.63 10.42
C ASP A 40 6.16 7.77 11.68
N SER A 41 6.61 8.36 12.79
CA SER A 41 6.86 7.63 14.03
C SER A 41 5.62 6.91 14.57
N LEU A 42 4.42 7.48 14.37
CA LEU A 42 3.18 6.88 14.85
C LEU A 42 2.81 5.64 14.02
N THR A 43 3.00 5.70 12.70
CA THR A 43 2.87 4.56 11.79
C THR A 43 3.88 3.47 12.16
N GLY A 44 5.14 3.83 12.40
CA GLY A 44 6.18 2.89 12.84
C GLY A 44 5.80 2.16 14.13
N MET A 45 5.32 2.91 15.14
CA MET A 45 4.90 2.35 16.42
C MET A 45 3.72 1.37 16.28
N TYR A 46 2.65 1.76 15.59
CA TYR A 46 1.49 0.86 15.42
C TYR A 46 1.81 -0.36 14.57
N PHE A 47 2.64 -0.19 13.54
CA PHE A 47 3.06 -1.30 12.70
C PHE A 47 3.96 -2.29 13.46
N GLU A 48 4.88 -1.81 14.28
CA GLU A 48 5.68 -2.68 15.16
C GLU A 48 4.80 -3.46 16.16
N LEU A 49 3.83 -2.78 16.79
CA LEU A 49 2.88 -3.43 17.69
C LEU A 49 2.09 -4.52 16.99
N PHE A 50 1.68 -4.28 15.74
CA PHE A 50 0.98 -5.25 14.92
C PHE A 50 1.84 -6.48 14.62
N LEU A 51 3.09 -6.28 14.20
CA LEU A 51 4.03 -7.39 13.96
C LEU A 51 4.19 -8.27 15.21
N LYS A 52 4.37 -7.64 16.37
CA LYS A 52 4.52 -8.34 17.66
C LYS A 52 3.26 -9.09 18.06
N GLU A 53 2.09 -8.46 17.98
CA GLU A 53 0.82 -9.02 18.46
C GLU A 53 0.37 -10.24 17.64
N TYR A 54 0.65 -10.24 16.32
CA TYR A 54 0.27 -11.33 15.43
C TYR A 54 1.42 -12.29 15.10
N ASN A 55 2.58 -12.13 15.75
CA ASN A 55 3.81 -12.89 15.52
C ASN A 55 4.17 -12.97 14.01
N LEU A 56 4.21 -11.81 13.37
CA LEU A 56 4.46 -11.67 11.94
C LEU A 56 5.91 -11.27 11.69
N LYS A 57 6.47 -11.76 10.59
CA LYS A 57 7.75 -11.29 10.08
C LYS A 57 7.54 -9.99 9.30
N MET A 58 8.52 -9.10 9.41
CA MET A 58 8.59 -7.90 8.57
C MET A 58 8.51 -8.31 7.08
N PRO A 59 7.73 -7.60 6.26
CA PRO A 59 7.74 -7.83 4.82
C PRO A 59 9.13 -7.54 4.24
N LYS A 60 9.50 -8.26 3.19
CA LYS A 60 10.87 -8.21 2.63
C LYS A 60 11.20 -6.86 2.03
N LYS A 61 10.22 -6.24 1.38
CA LYS A 61 10.36 -4.96 0.70
C LYS A 61 8.98 -4.36 0.49
N ILE A 62 8.81 -3.11 0.88
CA ILE A 62 7.62 -2.32 0.60
C ILE A 62 8.09 -1.12 -0.21
N ASP A 63 7.60 -0.99 -1.43
CA ASP A 63 7.86 0.20 -2.22
C ASP A 63 6.77 1.25 -1.94
N LEU A 64 7.19 2.44 -1.53
CA LEU A 64 6.32 3.60 -1.34
C LEU A 64 6.55 4.62 -2.45
N ASN A 65 5.46 5.01 -3.10
CA ASN A 65 5.43 6.10 -4.06
C ASN A 65 4.53 7.21 -3.55
N PHE A 66 5.00 8.45 -3.60
CA PHE A 66 4.22 9.62 -3.24
C PHE A 66 3.77 10.35 -4.50
N ALA A 67 2.47 10.41 -4.77
CA ALA A 67 1.96 11.13 -5.93
C ALA A 67 2.41 12.60 -5.88
N GLN A 68 2.77 13.19 -7.03
CA GLN A 68 3.11 14.61 -7.12
C GLN A 68 1.88 15.51 -6.95
N SER A 69 0.70 14.96 -7.23
CA SER A 69 -0.57 15.67 -7.05
C SER A 69 -1.71 14.71 -6.75
N ARG A 70 -2.77 15.24 -6.13
CA ARG A 70 -4.02 14.50 -5.93
C ARG A 70 -4.64 14.03 -7.25
N SER A 71 -4.48 14.79 -8.33
CA SER A 71 -4.98 14.42 -9.66
C SER A 71 -4.28 13.17 -10.21
N GLU A 72 -2.96 13.08 -10.05
CA GLU A 72 -2.18 11.89 -10.43
C GLU A 72 -2.65 10.66 -9.63
N PHE A 73 -2.83 10.82 -8.32
CA PHE A 73 -3.36 9.77 -7.47
C PHE A 73 -4.75 9.31 -7.92
N GLN A 74 -5.66 10.23 -8.25
CA GLN A 74 -7.01 9.86 -8.70
C GLN A 74 -7.03 9.17 -10.07
N VAL A 75 -6.12 9.53 -10.97
CA VAL A 75 -5.95 8.80 -12.24
C VAL A 75 -5.58 7.35 -11.98
N LEU A 76 -4.68 7.08 -11.03
CA LEU A 76 -4.31 5.72 -10.63
C LEU A 76 -5.49 4.93 -10.07
N VAL A 77 -6.22 5.52 -9.12
CA VAL A 77 -7.39 4.94 -8.46
C VAL A 77 -8.44 4.55 -9.51
N ASN A 78 -8.72 5.45 -10.46
CA ASN A 78 -9.66 5.22 -11.55
C ASN A 78 -9.18 4.14 -12.53
N LEU A 79 -7.90 4.15 -12.91
CA LEU A 79 -7.34 3.17 -13.85
C LEU A 79 -7.29 1.76 -13.28
N THR A 80 -7.16 1.64 -11.95
CA THR A 80 -7.15 0.36 -11.25
C THR A 80 -8.55 -0.13 -10.87
N ASN A 81 -9.62 0.62 -11.23
CA ASN A 81 -11.01 0.38 -10.80
C ASN A 81 -11.17 0.23 -9.28
N ILE A 82 -10.22 0.75 -8.49
CA ILE A 82 -10.30 0.69 -7.04
C ILE A 82 -11.14 1.90 -6.63
N ASN A 83 -12.41 1.70 -6.31
CA ASN A 83 -13.28 2.81 -5.93
C ASN A 83 -12.92 3.26 -4.50
N THR A 84 -12.09 4.30 -4.34
CA THR A 84 -11.57 4.69 -3.02
C THR A 84 -11.64 6.19 -2.74
N ASN A 85 -12.08 6.54 -1.53
CA ASN A 85 -11.94 7.87 -0.93
C ASN A 85 -10.64 7.96 -0.09
N LEU A 86 -9.61 7.17 -0.42
CA LEU A 86 -8.47 6.90 0.45
C LEU A 86 -7.27 7.81 0.15
N GLY A 87 -6.41 7.99 1.15
CA GLY A 87 -5.14 8.70 1.04
C GLY A 87 -3.95 7.80 0.67
N ALA A 88 -4.15 6.48 0.61
CA ALA A 88 -3.16 5.53 0.11
C ALA A 88 -3.84 4.28 -0.48
N VAL A 89 -3.20 3.65 -1.48
CA VAL A 89 -3.66 2.40 -2.11
C VAL A 89 -2.47 1.51 -2.47
N THR A 90 -2.65 0.18 -2.41
CA THR A 90 -1.64 -0.76 -2.93
C THR A 90 -1.96 -1.14 -4.37
N VAL A 91 -1.01 -0.92 -5.27
CA VAL A 91 -1.06 -1.35 -6.67
C VAL A 91 0.16 -2.22 -6.96
N ASN A 92 -0.06 -3.48 -7.32
CA ASN A 92 1.02 -4.45 -7.62
C ASN A 92 2.10 -4.54 -6.53
N GLY A 93 1.71 -4.44 -5.25
CA GLY A 93 2.63 -4.51 -4.10
C GLY A 93 3.35 -3.19 -3.78
N VAL A 94 3.08 -2.12 -4.53
CA VAL A 94 3.58 -0.76 -4.26
C VAL A 94 2.47 0.03 -3.57
N ILE A 95 2.75 0.64 -2.42
CA ILE A 95 1.82 1.58 -1.79
C ILE A 95 2.01 2.94 -2.44
N VAL A 96 0.96 3.47 -3.04
CA VAL A 96 0.90 4.83 -3.57
C VAL A 96 0.17 5.71 -2.57
N ILE A 97 0.75 6.86 -2.24
CA ILE A 97 0.23 7.83 -1.26
C ILE A 97 -0.21 9.09 -2.01
N SER A 98 -1.35 9.67 -1.61
CA SER A 98 -2.00 10.78 -2.32
C SER A 98 -1.25 12.11 -2.28
N ASP A 99 -0.37 12.27 -1.30
CA ASP A 99 0.37 13.50 -1.01
C ASP A 99 1.87 13.22 -1.02
N ASP A 100 2.70 14.26 -1.05
CA ASP A 100 4.17 14.17 -0.99
C ASP A 100 4.72 13.80 0.40
N LYS A 101 3.82 13.73 1.39
CA LYS A 101 4.10 13.48 2.81
C LYS A 101 2.98 12.66 3.46
N ILE A 102 3.31 12.04 4.59
CA ILE A 102 2.31 11.40 5.45
C ILE A 102 1.56 12.49 6.22
N THR A 103 0.23 12.47 6.11
CA THR A 103 -0.68 13.39 6.78
C THR A 103 -1.59 12.61 7.72
N ASP A 104 -2.20 13.27 8.69
CA ASP A 104 -3.18 12.62 9.57
C ASP A 104 -4.33 11.96 8.79
N LYS A 105 -4.66 12.49 7.61
CA LYS A 105 -5.72 11.97 6.73
C LYS A 105 -5.34 10.66 6.05
N ASN A 106 -4.08 10.49 5.66
CA ASN A 106 -3.63 9.31 4.92
C ASN A 106 -2.90 8.27 5.80
N ARG A 107 -2.50 8.63 7.02
CA ARG A 107 -1.74 7.75 7.93
C ARG A 107 -2.41 6.40 8.17
N LYS A 108 -3.71 6.41 8.44
CA LYS A 108 -4.50 5.19 8.68
C LYS A 108 -4.48 4.27 7.46
N ASP A 109 -4.64 4.84 6.27
CA ASP A 109 -4.70 4.09 5.02
C ASP A 109 -3.34 3.49 4.69
N ILE A 110 -2.25 4.24 4.91
CA ILE A 110 -0.88 3.73 4.79
C ILE A 110 -0.67 2.55 5.73
N LEU A 111 -1.03 2.71 7.01
CA LEU A 111 -0.90 1.65 8.00
C LEU A 111 -1.70 0.40 7.62
N LYS A 112 -2.92 0.58 7.10
CA LYS A 112 -3.77 -0.50 6.61
C LYS A 112 -3.12 -1.25 5.45
N GLU A 113 -2.57 -0.55 4.47
CA GLU A 113 -1.87 -1.17 3.34
C GLU A 113 -0.58 -1.88 3.77
N LEU A 114 0.21 -1.30 4.69
CA LEU A 114 1.38 -1.95 5.29
C LEU A 114 1.01 -3.28 5.96
N MET A 115 -0.06 -3.29 6.74
CA MET A 115 -0.57 -4.49 7.41
C MET A 115 -1.07 -5.53 6.40
N ARG A 116 -1.80 -5.10 5.36
CA ARG A 116 -2.30 -5.97 4.29
C ARG A 116 -1.15 -6.69 3.59
N ILE A 117 -0.15 -5.96 3.10
CA ILE A 117 1.04 -6.53 2.45
C ILE A 117 1.74 -7.52 3.40
N THR A 118 1.92 -7.14 4.67
CA THR A 118 2.55 -7.99 5.68
C THR A 118 1.80 -9.30 5.88
N LEU A 119 0.47 -9.25 6.03
CA LEU A 119 -0.36 -10.43 6.21
C LEU A 119 -0.30 -11.36 4.98
N MET A 120 -0.31 -10.78 3.78
CA MET A 120 -0.16 -11.54 2.52
C MET A 120 1.21 -12.24 2.44
N GLU A 121 2.31 -11.54 2.71
CA GLU A 121 3.65 -12.14 2.72
C GLU A 121 3.82 -13.21 3.80
N ASN A 122 3.14 -13.04 4.94
CA ASN A 122 3.08 -14.04 6.02
C ASN A 122 2.03 -15.14 5.76
N LYS A 123 1.54 -15.27 4.52
CA LYS A 123 0.62 -16.35 4.05
C LYS A 123 -0.68 -16.44 4.84
N LYS A 124 -1.17 -15.32 5.38
CA LYS A 124 -2.52 -15.25 5.95
C LYS A 124 -3.55 -15.32 4.83
N LYS A 125 -4.70 -15.93 5.11
CA LYS A 125 -5.76 -16.11 4.13
C LYS A 125 -6.36 -14.74 3.79
N GLU A 126 -6.51 -14.45 2.50
CA GLU A 126 -7.00 -13.17 2.00
C GLU A 126 -8.34 -12.74 2.64
N LYS A 127 -9.28 -13.69 2.78
CA LYS A 127 -10.57 -13.47 3.44
C LYS A 127 -10.50 -13.03 4.91
N ASP A 128 -9.38 -13.31 5.58
CA ASP A 128 -9.18 -12.99 7.00
C ASP A 128 -8.43 -11.66 7.19
N ILE A 129 -7.84 -11.10 6.14
CA ILE A 129 -6.96 -9.93 6.23
C ILE A 129 -7.70 -8.71 6.77
N GLU A 130 -8.82 -8.33 6.14
CA GLU A 130 -9.58 -7.15 6.54
C GLU A 130 -10.09 -7.29 7.98
N ARG A 131 -10.59 -8.47 8.34
CA ARG A 131 -11.03 -8.76 9.70
C ARG A 131 -9.90 -8.57 10.73
N ILE A 132 -8.71 -9.09 10.44
CA ILE A 132 -7.54 -8.96 11.33
C ILE A 132 -7.15 -7.49 11.51
N ILE A 133 -7.12 -6.72 10.42
CA ILE A 133 -6.77 -5.29 10.46
C ILE A 133 -7.82 -4.50 11.25
N ASP A 134 -9.10 -4.74 10.99
CA ASP A 134 -10.20 -4.04 11.66
C ASP A 134 -10.23 -4.37 13.17
N GLU A 135 -9.98 -5.62 13.54
CA GLU A 135 -9.83 -6.04 14.94
C GLU A 135 -8.68 -5.30 15.63
N PHE A 136 -7.51 -5.19 14.96
CA PHE A 136 -6.37 -4.45 15.49
C PHE A 136 -6.69 -2.96 15.65
N PHE A 137 -7.28 -2.32 14.64
CA PHE A 137 -7.64 -0.89 14.69
C PHE A 137 -8.64 -0.61 15.80
N LYS A 138 -9.67 -1.46 15.94
CA LYS A 138 -10.64 -1.37 17.03
C LYS A 138 -9.98 -1.50 18.40
N LYS A 139 -9.08 -2.48 18.56
CA LYS A 139 -8.37 -2.73 19.83
C LYS A 139 -7.44 -1.58 20.23
N LYS A 140 -6.80 -0.92 19.25
CA LYS A 140 -5.88 0.19 19.49
C LYS A 140 -6.55 1.57 19.47
N GLY A 141 -7.85 1.65 19.18
CA GLY A 141 -8.59 2.91 19.09
C GLY A 141 -8.15 3.79 17.91
N ILE A 142 -7.65 3.18 16.83
CA ILE A 142 -7.23 3.87 15.61
C ILE A 142 -8.50 4.23 14.83
N LYS A 143 -8.82 5.53 14.74
CA LYS A 143 -10.02 6.05 14.08
C LYS A 143 -9.75 6.41 12.63
#